data_AF-A0A519BZS5-F1
#
_entry.id   AF-A0A519BZS5-F1
#
_cell.length_a   1.000
_cell.length_b   1.000
_cell.length_c   1.000
_cell.angle_alpha   90.00
_cell.angle_beta   90.00
_cell.angle_gamma   90.00
#
_symmetry.space_group_name_H-M   'P 1'
#
loop_
_entity.id
_entity.type
_entity.pdbx_description
1 polymer ?
#
loop_
_entity_poly.entity_id
_entity_poly.type
_entity_poly.pdbx_seq_one_letter_code
_entity_poly.pdbx_strand_id
1 'polypeptide(L)' 'MSELDIGILALQGDVAENFISTMMAMNELGIDGSVSQVKTPDQISAV' A
#
# COMPACT_ATOMS: atom_id res chain seq x y z
N MET A 1 5.45 16.00 8.82
CA MET A 1 5.65 14.54 8.66
C MET A 1 5.14 14.21 7.27
N SER A 2 5.90 13.52 6.43
CA SER A 2 5.38 13.10 5.12
C SER A 2 4.43 11.94 5.34
N GLU A 3 3.23 12.06 4.80
CA GLU A 3 2.26 10.96 4.69
C GLU A 3 2.93 9.76 4.01
N LEU A 4 2.78 8.56 4.59
CA LEU A 4 3.44 7.34 4.07
C LEU A 4 2.54 6.69 3.01
N ASP A 5 3.01 6.63 1.76
CA ASP A 5 2.30 5.92 0.68
C ASP A 5 2.97 4.57 0.38
N ILE A 6 2.20 3.48 0.47
CA ILE A 6 2.68 2.11 0.28
C ILE A 6 1.96 1.45 -0.90
N GLY A 7 2.72 1.09 -1.93
CA GLY A 7 2.23 0.29 -3.05
C GLY A 7 2.51 -1.21 -2.88
N ILE A 8 1.48 -2.05 -3.03
CA ILE A 8 1.59 -3.51 -3.04
C ILE A 8 1.46 -4.03 -4.46
N LEU A 9 2.49 -4.71 -4.97
CA LEU A 9 2.47 -5.30 -6.31
C LEU A 9 1.45 -6.43 -6.41
N ALA A 10 0.37 -6.21 -7.14
CA ALA A 10 -0.82 -7.07 -7.22
C ALA A 10 -0.93 -7.85 -8.55
N LEU A 11 0.12 -7.89 -9.37
CA LEU A 11 0.11 -8.57 -10.68
C LEU A 11 -0.10 -10.10 -10.55
N GLN A 12 0.37 -10.68 -9.44
CA GLN A 12 0.32 -12.12 -9.17
C GLN A 12 -1.07 -12.59 -8.67
N GLY A 13 -1.98 -11.67 -8.34
CA GLY A 13 -3.20 -11.99 -7.61
C GLY A 13 -2.93 -12.36 -6.15
N ASP A 14 -3.98 -12.69 -5.42
CA ASP A 14 -3.92 -13.18 -4.03
C ASP A 14 -3.09 -12.32 -3.04
N VAL A 15 -3.13 -10.99 -3.21
CA VAL A 15 -2.42 -10.04 -2.32
C VAL A 15 -3.34 -9.37 -1.30
N ALA A 16 -4.57 -9.88 -1.15
CA ALA A 16 -5.56 -9.29 -0.24
C ALA A 16 -5.10 -9.34 1.22
N GLU A 17 -4.44 -10.43 1.62
CA GLU A 17 -3.84 -10.55 2.95
C GLU A 17 -2.75 -9.50 3.15
N ASN A 18 -1.81 -9.36 2.21
CA ASN A 18 -0.75 -8.36 2.31
C ASN A 18 -1.32 -6.93 2.45
N PHE A 19 -2.39 -6.63 1.71
CA PHE A 19 -3.09 -5.35 1.81
C PHE A 19 -3.69 -5.12 3.20
N ILE A 20 -4.45 -6.08 3.71
CA ILE A 20 -5.11 -5.97 5.01
C ILE A 20 -4.06 -5.89 6.14
N SER A 21 -3.05 -6.77 6.12
CA SER A 21 -1.98 -6.80 7.13
C SER A 21 -1.19 -5.50 7.18
N THR A 22 -0.89 -4.90 6.02
CA THR A 22 -0.15 -3.63 5.95
C THR A 22 -0.99 -2.48 6.49
N MET A 23 -2.28 -2.41 6.11
CA MET A 23 -3.18 -1.38 6.61
C MET A 23 -3.39 -1.48 8.12
N MET A 24 -3.51 -2.70 8.66
CA MET A 24 -3.60 -2.93 10.10
C MET A 24 -2.33 -2.50 10.83
N ALA A 25 -1.15 -2.86 10.31
CA ALA A 25 0.13 -2.47 10.91
C ALA A 25 0.32 -0.95 10.94
N MET A 26 -0.05 -0.25 9.87
CA MET A 26 0.00 1.22 9.83
C MET A 26 -0.89 1.86 10.89
N ASN A 27 -2.13 1.36 11.02
CA ASN A 27 -3.08 1.82 12.03
C ASN A 27 -2.59 1.54 13.47
N GLU A 28 -2.00 0.37 13.72
CA GLU A 28 -1.46 0.00 15.03
C GLU A 28 -0.24 0.85 15.43
N LEU A 29 0.59 1.24 14.46
CA LEU A 29 1.75 2.10 14.66
C LEU A 29 1.39 3.60 14.73
N GLY A 30 0.12 3.97 14.50
CA GLY A 30 -0.31 5.37 14.45
C GLY A 30 0.33 6.15 13.30
N ILE A 31 0.62 5.47 12.18
CA ILE A 31 1.21 6.07 10.99
C ILE A 31 0.09 6.54 10.05
N ASP A 32 0.02 7.84 9.80
CA ASP A 32 -0.85 8.41 8.77
C ASP A 32 -0.29 8.13 7.37
N GLY A 33 -1.11 7.53 6.52
CA GLY A 33 -0.72 7.14 5.16
C GLY A 33 -1.76 6.33 4.40
N SER A 34 -1.39 5.93 3.18
CA SER A 34 -2.20 5.15 2.25
C SER A 34 -1.54 3.83 1.88
N VAL A 35 -2.37 2.83 1.62
CA VAL A 35 -1.96 1.55 1.00
C VAL A 35 -2.74 1.38 -0.28
N SER A 36 -2.06 1.05 -1.38
CA SER A 36 -2.67 0.85 -2.69
C SER A 36 -2.17 -0.43 -3.36
N GLN A 37 -3.00 -1.04 -4.21
CA GLN A 37 -2.59 -2.17 -5.03
C GLN A 37 -2.09 -1.67 -6.39
N VAL A 38 -0.84 -2.00 -6.71
CA VAL A 38 -0.12 -1.57 -7.91
C VAL A 38 0.00 -2.74 -8.89
N LYS A 39 -0.35 -2.51 -10.14
CA LYS A 39 -0.28 -3.47 -11.24
C LYS A 39 0.49 -2.93 -12.43
N THR A 40 0.54 -1.60 -12.58
CA THR A 40 1.24 -0.95 -13.70
C THR A 40 2.13 0.19 -13.19
N PRO A 41 3.19 0.55 -13.95
CA PRO A 41 4.04 1.70 -13.62
C PRO A 41 3.25 3.00 -13.47
N ASP A 42 2.20 3.22 -14.27
CA ASP A 42 1.40 4.46 -14.21
C ASP A 42 0.79 4.72 -12.82
N GLN A 43 0.56 3.68 -12.03
CA GLN A 43 0.02 3.78 -10.68
C GLN A 43 1.07 4.22 -9.64
N ILE A 44 2.35 4.22 -9.99
CA ILE A 44 3.46 4.70 -9.16
C ILE A 44 4.22 5.86 -9.82
N SER A 45 3.82 6.29 -11.01
CA SER A 45 4.49 7.38 -11.75
C SER A 45 4.08 8.78 -11.29
N ALA A 46 3.15 8.90 -10.33
CA ALA A 46 2.62 10.18 -9.87
C ALA A 46 3.29 10.73 -8.59
N VAL A 47 4.35 10.07 -8.10
CA VAL A 47 5.13 10.50 -6.92
C VAL A 47 6.31 11.37 -7.30
#